data_AF-A0A969P8V7-F1
#
_entry.id   AF-A0A969P8V7-F1
#
_cell.length_a   1.000
_cell.length_b   1.000
_cell.length_c   1.000
_cell.angle_alpha   90.00
_cell.angle_beta   90.00
_cell.angle_gamma   90.00
#
_symmetry.space_group_name_H-M   'P 1'
#
loop_
_entity.id
_entity.type
_entity.pdbx_description
1 polymer ?
#
loop_
_entity_poly.entity_id
_entity_poly.type
_entity_poly.pdbx_seq_one_letter_code
_entity_poly.pdbx_strand_id
1 'polypeptide(L)'
;MFPAARGGYIDDHNFRNRAWKSVLEELRIDYRKPYTMRHTFTSGALDAGLSPAVVASLTGHTVETLYRHYAGNVRGLVELPEL
;
A
#
# COMPACT_ATOMS: atom_id res chain seq x y z
N MET A 1 -9.70 12.80 -11.02
CA MET A 1 -8.47 12.95 -11.83
C MET A 1 -7.60 14.01 -11.18
N PHE A 2 -6.27 13.82 -11.07
CA PHE A 2 -5.36 14.81 -10.48
C PHE A 2 -4.65 15.62 -11.58
N PRO A 3 -5.04 16.88 -11.84
CA PRO A 3 -4.46 17.68 -12.90
C PRO A 3 -3.13 18.33 -12.48
N ALA A 4 -2.22 18.52 -13.42
CA ALA A 4 -1.06 19.38 -13.23
C ALA A 4 -1.48 20.87 -13.27
N ALA A 5 -0.64 21.76 -12.73
CA ALA A 5 -0.94 23.19 -12.62
C ALA A 5 -1.26 23.90 -13.96
N ARG A 6 -0.77 23.36 -15.08
CA ARG A 6 -1.02 23.88 -16.43
C ARG A 6 -1.98 23.01 -17.24
N GLY A 7 -2.76 22.15 -16.57
CA GLY A 7 -3.59 21.13 -17.21
C GLY A 7 -2.83 19.85 -17.53
N GLY A 8 -3.54 18.83 -18.00
CA GLY A 8 -2.99 17.49 -18.24
C GLY A 8 -2.79 16.66 -16.97
N TYR A 9 -2.19 15.47 -17.12
CA TYR A 9 -1.94 14.55 -16.01
C TYR A 9 -0.83 15.08 -15.09
N ILE A 10 -0.98 14.84 -13.79
CA ILE A 10 0.12 15.03 -12.85
C ILE A 10 1.29 14.11 -13.21
N ASP A 11 2.50 14.66 -13.16
CA ASP A 11 3.74 13.92 -13.35
C ASP A 11 4.22 13.38 -11.99
N ASP A 12 4.40 12.07 -11.91
CA ASP A 12 4.72 11.34 -10.69
C ASP A 12 6.13 11.69 -10.16
N HIS A 13 7.08 11.93 -11.07
CA HIS A 13 8.44 12.34 -10.74
C HIS A 13 8.46 13.70 -10.05
N ASN A 14 7.74 14.67 -10.61
CA ASN A 14 7.59 16.02 -10.05
C ASN A 14 6.83 15.99 -8.73
N PHE A 15 5.73 15.23 -8.65
CA PHE A 15 4.99 15.04 -7.39
C PHE A 15 5.90 14.50 -6.28
N ARG A 16 6.66 13.43 -6.58
CA ARG A 16 7.57 12.81 -5.62
C ARG A 16 8.65 13.78 -5.15
N ASN A 17 9.25 14.55 -6.06
CA ASN A 17 10.37 15.42 -5.70
C ASN A 17 9.94 16.70 -4.99
N ARG A 18 8.77 17.25 -5.32
CA ARG A 18 8.33 18.59 -4.85
C ARG A 18 7.34 18.56 -3.71
N ALA A 19 6.43 17.58 -3.70
CA ALA A 19 5.40 17.48 -2.66
C ALA A 19 5.76 16.39 -1.66
N TRP A 20 6.00 15.16 -2.14
CA TRP A 20 6.17 14.01 -1.25
C TRP A 20 7.39 14.13 -0.34
N LYS A 21 8.57 14.43 -0.90
CA LYS A 21 9.80 14.61 -0.11
C LYS A 21 9.65 15.74 0.92
N SER A 22 9.07 16.86 0.51
CA SER A 22 8.88 18.02 1.39
C SER A 22 7.98 17.71 2.59
N VAL A 23 6.88 16.99 2.37
CA VAL A 23 5.99 16.57 3.47
C VAL A 23 6.68 15.59 4.41
N LEU A 24 7.43 14.61 3.89
CA LEU A 24 8.17 13.68 4.74
C LEU A 24 9.24 14.40 5.57
N GLU A 25 9.96 15.36 4.99
CA GLU A 25 10.97 16.16 5.68
C GLU A 25 10.37 17.02 6.80
N GLU A 26 9.27 17.71 6.52
CA GLU A 26 8.53 18.52 7.52
C GLU A 26 8.06 17.67 8.70
N LEU A 27 7.57 16.46 8.42
CA LEU A 27 7.13 15.49 9.42
C LEU A 27 8.28 14.70 10.07
N ARG A 28 9.54 14.93 9.66
CA ARG A 28 10.74 14.21 10.12
C ARG A 28 10.64 12.69 9.91
N ILE A 29 10.04 12.28 8.80
CA ILE A 29 9.93 10.88 8.39
C ILE A 29 11.04 10.59 7.37
N ASP A 30 11.79 9.52 7.60
CA ASP A 30 12.79 9.05 6.64
C ASP A 30 12.19 8.86 5.25
N TYR A 31 12.95 9.22 4.22
CA TYR A 31 12.47 9.06 2.85
C TYR A 31 12.06 7.61 2.56
N ARG A 32 10.85 7.47 2.01
CA ARG A 32 10.29 6.25 1.42
C ARG A 32 9.60 6.62 0.11
N LYS A 33 9.59 5.73 -0.87
CA LYS A 33 8.92 5.99 -2.16
C LYS A 33 7.40 6.00 -1.95
N PRO A 34 6.60 6.81 -2.68
CA PRO A 34 5.14 6.77 -2.58
C PRO A 34 4.56 5.36 -2.80
N TYR A 35 5.15 4.58 -3.71
CA TYR A 35 4.74 3.20 -3.97
C TYR A 35 4.80 2.28 -2.74
N THR A 36 5.64 2.58 -1.74
CA THR A 36 5.70 1.84 -0.48
C THR A 36 4.36 1.82 0.24
N MET A 37 3.54 2.87 0.10
CA MET A 37 2.20 2.91 0.70
C MET A 37 1.31 1.74 0.24
N ARG A 38 1.44 1.32 -1.03
CA ARG A 38 0.70 0.17 -1.57
C ARG A 38 1.09 -1.13 -0.85
N HIS A 39 2.37 -1.33 -0.57
CA HIS A 39 2.86 -2.47 0.19
C HIS A 39 2.32 -2.43 1.63
N THR A 40 2.43 -1.29 2.30
CA THR A 40 1.93 -1.10 3.67
C THR A 40 0.42 -1.35 3.77
N PHE A 41 -0.36 -0.83 2.83
CA PHE A 41 -1.79 -1.10 2.76
C PHE A 41 -2.08 -2.59 2.56
N THR A 42 -1.37 -3.25 1.62
CA THR A 42 -1.58 -4.67 1.32
C THR A 42 -1.30 -5.54 2.54
N SER A 43 -0.13 -5.36 3.18
CA SER A 43 0.26 -6.14 4.36
C SER A 43 -0.66 -5.86 5.55
N GLY A 44 -1.00 -4.59 5.78
CA GLY A 44 -1.87 -4.19 6.89
C GLY A 44 -3.30 -4.69 6.74
N ALA A 45 -3.85 -4.68 5.52
CA ALA A 45 -5.19 -5.20 5.24
C ALA A 45 -5.27 -6.72 5.50
N LEU A 46 -4.24 -7.47 5.08
CA LEU A 46 -4.18 -8.91 5.33
C LEU A 46 -4.00 -9.21 6.83
N ASP A 47 -3.17 -8.42 7.53
CA ASP A 47 -2.94 -8.59 8.97
C ASP A 47 -4.20 -8.25 9.78
N ALA A 48 -5.00 -7.29 9.31
CA ALA A 48 -6.32 -6.97 9.82
C ALA A 48 -7.40 -8.03 9.48
N GLY A 49 -7.03 -9.12 8.81
CA GLY A 49 -7.92 -10.25 8.53
C GLY A 49 -8.80 -10.10 7.29
N LEU A 50 -8.53 -9.12 6.42
CA LEU A 50 -9.25 -9.05 5.14
C LEU A 50 -8.86 -10.24 4.27
N SER A 51 -9.84 -10.80 3.57
CA SER A 51 -9.59 -11.95 2.70
C SER A 51 -8.62 -11.58 1.56
N PRO A 52 -7.69 -12.48 1.19
CA PRO A 52 -6.78 -12.24 0.07
C PRO A 52 -7.51 -11.91 -1.23
N ALA A 53 -8.69 -12.46 -1.48
CA ALA A 53 -9.49 -12.14 -2.66
C ALA A 53 -9.94 -10.67 -2.69
N VAL A 54 -10.39 -10.13 -1.55
CA VAL A 54 -10.79 -8.72 -1.43
C VAL A 54 -9.58 -7.81 -1.57
N VAL A 55 -8.47 -8.12 -0.88
CA VAL A 55 -7.24 -7.31 -0.97
C VAL A 55 -6.67 -7.31 -2.39
N ALA A 56 -6.75 -8.45 -3.11
CA ALA A 56 -6.31 -8.55 -4.49
C ALA A 56 -7.13 -7.62 -5.41
N SER A 57 -8.45 -7.59 -5.24
CA SER A 57 -9.34 -6.68 -5.98
C SER A 57 -9.04 -5.21 -5.69
N LEU A 58 -8.87 -4.83 -4.43
CA LEU A 58 -8.60 -3.44 -4.02
C LEU A 58 -7.23 -2.93 -4.49
N THR A 59 -6.25 -3.81 -4.50
CA THR A 59 -4.88 -3.46 -4.89
C THR A 59 -4.68 -3.63 -6.39
N GLY A 60 -5.41 -4.50 -7.08
CA GLY A 60 -5.11 -4.89 -8.46
C GLY A 60 -3.94 -5.86 -8.56
N HIS A 61 -3.74 -6.68 -7.53
CA HIS A 61 -2.87 -7.86 -7.60
C HIS A 61 -3.69 -9.10 -7.96
N THR A 62 -3.02 -10.17 -8.37
CA THR A 62 -3.63 -11.50 -8.36
C THR A 62 -3.60 -12.08 -6.95
N VAL A 63 -4.53 -12.97 -6.61
CA VAL A 63 -4.51 -13.69 -5.32
C VAL A 63 -3.21 -14.49 -5.15
N GLU A 64 -2.71 -15.07 -6.25
CA GLU A 64 -1.40 -15.74 -6.29
C GLU A 64 -0.26 -14.81 -5.86
N THR A 65 -0.23 -13.56 -6.34
CA THR A 65 0.76 -12.55 -5.93
C THR A 65 0.69 -12.30 -4.43
N LEU A 66 -0.51 -12.26 -3.85
CA LEU A 66 -0.67 -12.07 -2.41
C LEU A 66 -0.13 -13.25 -1.60
N TYR A 67 -0.45 -14.49 -1.98
CA TYR A 67 0.12 -15.65 -1.30
C TYR A 67 1.64 -15.76 -1.49
N ARG A 68 2.17 -15.38 -2.65
CA ARG A 68 3.62 -15.41 -2.90
C ARG A 68 4.39 -14.41 -2.03
N HIS A 69 3.88 -13.19 -1.87
CA HIS A 69 4.66 -12.10 -1.26
C HIS A 69 4.17 -11.67 0.12
N TYR A 70 2.96 -12.03 0.52
CA TYR A 70 2.31 -11.55 1.74
C TYR A 70 1.65 -12.67 2.55
N ALA A 71 1.92 -13.94 2.28
CA ALA A 71 1.35 -15.05 3.04
C ALA A 71 1.55 -14.90 4.55
N GLY A 72 2.72 -14.38 4.99
CA GLY A 72 3.01 -14.15 6.40
C GLY A 72 2.14 -13.07 7.07
N ASN A 73 1.44 -12.24 6.30
CA ASN A 73 0.49 -11.25 6.80
C ASN A 73 -0.95 -11.76 6.80
N VAL A 74 -1.24 -12.92 6.18
CA VAL A 74 -2.60 -13.44 6.13
C VAL A 74 -2.95 -14.03 7.50
N ARG A 75 -3.71 -13.28 8.31
CA ARG A 75 -4.30 -13.84 9.53
C ARG A 75 -5.60 -14.57 9.18
N GLY A 76 -5.64 -15.86 9.48
CA GLY A 76 -6.89 -16.61 9.49
C GLY A 76 -7.70 -16.22 10.72
N LEU A 77 -9.02 -16.12 10.59
CA LEU A 77 -10.00 -15.99 11.69
C LEU A 77 -10.00 -17.20 12.64
N VAL A 78 -9.00 -18.08 12.57
CA VAL A 78 -8.92 -19.30 13.36
C VAL A 78 -8.12 -18.96 14.62
N GLU A 79 -8.83 -18.47 15.64
CA GLU A 79 -8.38 -18.73 17.00
C GLU A 79 -8.36 -20.25 17.17
N LEU A 80 -7.16 -20.83 17.28
CA LEU A 80 -7.07 -22.23 17.67
C LEU A 80 -7.64 -22.33 19.09
N PRO A 81 -8.57 -23.26 19.36
CA PRO A 81 -9.07 -23.45 20.71
C PRO A 81 -7.88 -23.71 21.64
N GLU A 82 -7.86 -23.05 22.80
CA GLU A 82 -6.86 -23.31 23.84
C GLU A 82 -6.97 -24.80 24.22
N LEU A 83 -5.85 -25.53 24.09
CA LEU A 83 -5.71 -26.92 24.52
C LEU A 83 -5.55 -27.02 26.04
#